data_AF-A0A6I2FPX5-F1
#
_entry.id   AF-A0A6I2FPX5-F1
#
_cell.length_a   1.000
_cell.length_b   1.000
_cell.length_c   1.000
_cell.angle_alpha   90.00
_cell.angle_beta   90.00
_cell.angle_gamma   90.00
#
_symmetry.space_group_name_H-M   'P 1'
#
loop_
_entity.id
_entity.type
_entity.pdbx_description
1 polymer ?
#
loop_
_entity_poly.entity_id
_entity_poly.type
_entity_poly.pdbx_seq_one_letter_code
_entity_poly.pdbx_strand_id
1 'polypeptide(L)'
;MRIVSICAGAMVTGALLGLTGGPANADQGEDHPGSCLVVQNRTGAALTVSLNYPEVSGTWNYEPDETPTVLADEANAVITSPSGVWDAHLDHGVGTDWVYDGEQNTSQGCNGSWVLTVNP
;
A
#
# COMPACT_ATOMS: atom_id res chain seq x y z
N MET A 1 17.18 4.23 57.95
CA MET A 1 16.98 3.14 56.97
C MET A 1 15.62 3.39 56.32
N ARG A 2 15.54 4.00 55.11
CA ARG A 2 15.55 3.33 53.78
C ARG A 2 14.66 2.08 53.83
N ILE A 3 13.56 1.97 53.09
CA ILE A 3 13.43 2.02 51.62
C ILE A 3 11.98 2.39 51.25
N VAL A 4 11.81 3.30 50.28
CA VAL A 4 10.54 3.57 49.58
C VAL A 4 10.40 2.51 48.48
N SER A 5 9.31 1.74 48.47
CA SER A 5 8.94 0.90 47.32
C SER A 5 8.06 1.72 46.37
N ILE A 6 8.66 2.13 45.25
CA ILE A 6 7.98 2.58 44.04
C ILE A 6 8.18 1.44 43.04
N CYS A 7 7.12 0.86 42.49
CA CYS A 7 7.10 0.22 41.16
C CYS A 7 5.75 -0.45 40.90
N ALA A 8 5.09 -0.02 39.82
CA ALA A 8 4.13 -0.72 38.95
C ALA A 8 3.16 0.37 38.45
N GLY A 9 3.39 1.02 37.31
CA GLY A 9 3.50 0.43 35.98
C GLY A 9 2.44 1.14 35.15
N ALA A 10 2.78 2.32 34.64
CA ALA A 10 1.85 3.13 33.85
C ALA A 10 1.56 2.42 32.52
N MET A 11 0.28 2.40 32.18
CA MET A 11 -0.35 1.67 31.09
C MET A 11 0.30 2.02 29.75
N VAL A 12 0.78 1.01 29.02
CA VAL A 12 1.09 1.14 27.60
C VAL A 12 -0.25 1.16 26.87
N THR A 13 -0.74 2.36 26.55
CA THR A 13 -1.83 2.55 25.57
C THR A 13 -1.26 2.25 24.19
N GLY A 14 -1.11 0.97 23.88
CA GLY A 14 -0.81 0.52 22.53
C GLY A 14 -2.03 0.78 21.67
N ALA A 15 -1.99 1.82 20.84
CA ALA A 15 -2.88 1.94 19.70
C ALA A 15 -2.67 0.68 18.85
N LEU A 16 -3.62 -0.24 18.91
CA LEU A 16 -3.80 -1.28 17.91
C LEU A 16 -4.16 -0.55 16.62
N LEU A 17 -3.15 -0.10 15.88
CA LEU A 17 -3.28 0.12 14.44
C LEU A 17 -3.54 -1.27 13.88
N GLY A 18 -4.82 -1.61 13.75
CA GLY A 18 -5.26 -2.78 13.04
C GLY A 18 -4.84 -2.60 11.60
N LEU A 19 -3.72 -3.22 11.22
CA LEU A 19 -3.35 -3.42 9.82
C LEU A 19 -4.43 -4.34 9.24
N THR A 20 -5.51 -3.75 8.72
CA THR A 20 -6.41 -4.46 7.84
C THR A 20 -5.66 -4.58 6.52
N GLY A 21 -4.89 -5.66 6.36
CA GLY A 21 -4.27 -5.99 5.09
C GLY A 21 -5.36 -6.00 4.03
N GLY A 22 -5.25 -5.11 3.04
CA GLY A 22 -6.10 -5.16 1.86
C GLY A 22 -5.83 -6.47 1.12
N PRO A 23 -6.83 -7.06 0.44
CA PRO A 23 -6.56 -8.19 -0.44
C PRO A 23 -5.55 -7.74 -1.50
N ALA A 24 -4.54 -8.57 -1.74
CA ALA A 24 -3.54 -8.38 -2.78
C ALA A 24 -4.19 -8.68 -4.15
N ASN A 25 -3.64 -8.19 -5.28
CA ASN A 25 -4.07 -8.75 -6.57
C ASN A 25 -3.67 -10.24 -6.68
N ALA A 26 -2.74 -10.71 -5.85
CA ALA A 26 -2.43 -12.12 -5.65
C ALA A 26 -3.70 -12.96 -5.42
N ASP A 27 -4.69 -12.40 -4.72
CA ASP A 27 -5.96 -13.08 -4.44
C ASP A 27 -6.83 -13.26 -5.71
N GLN A 28 -6.58 -12.48 -6.77
CA GLN A 28 -7.23 -12.65 -8.07
C GLN A 28 -6.59 -13.75 -8.93
N GLY A 29 -5.37 -14.21 -8.61
CA GLY A 29 -4.72 -15.34 -9.27
C GLY A 29 -4.14 -15.04 -10.66
N GLU A 30 -3.96 -13.75 -10.99
CA GLU A 30 -3.36 -13.31 -12.26
C GLU A 30 -2.02 -12.61 -12.02
N ASP A 31 -0.95 -13.24 -12.51
CA ASP A 31 0.41 -12.72 -12.42
C ASP A 31 0.75 -11.95 -13.71
N HIS A 32 1.08 -10.66 -13.58
CA HIS A 32 1.53 -9.82 -14.71
C HIS A 32 2.95 -9.27 -14.49
N PRO A 33 4.00 -10.09 -14.72
CA PRO A 33 5.39 -9.70 -14.51
C PRO A 33 5.76 -8.38 -15.19
N GLY A 34 6.47 -7.52 -14.47
CA GLY A 34 6.86 -6.18 -14.94
C GLY A 34 5.71 -5.17 -14.91
N SER A 35 4.55 -5.51 -14.35
CA SER A 35 3.46 -4.56 -14.16
C SER A 35 3.86 -3.45 -13.17
N CYS A 36 3.21 -2.30 -13.31
CA CYS A 36 3.27 -1.20 -12.36
C CYS A 36 2.03 -1.18 -11.46
N LEU A 37 2.11 -0.45 -10.35
CA LEU A 37 0.96 -0.21 -9.47
C LEU A 37 0.45 1.22 -9.66
N VAL A 38 -0.85 1.38 -9.84
CA VAL A 38 -1.55 2.67 -9.81
C VAL A 38 -2.50 2.64 -8.63
N VAL A 39 -2.42 3.63 -7.75
CA VAL A 39 -3.31 3.73 -6.58
C VAL A 39 -4.35 4.81 -6.85
N GLN A 40 -5.61 4.45 -6.65
CA GLN A 40 -6.74 5.37 -6.73
C GLN A 40 -7.47 5.42 -5.39
N ASN A 41 -7.28 6.51 -4.67
CA ASN A 41 -7.93 6.74 -3.38
C ASN A 41 -9.32 7.40 -3.58
N ARG A 42 -10.40 6.65 -3.33
CA ARG A 42 -11.79 7.14 -3.34
C ARG A 42 -12.41 7.22 -1.94
N THR A 43 -11.62 7.02 -0.89
CA THR A 43 -12.13 6.97 0.49
C THR A 43 -12.60 8.32 1.02
N GLY A 44 -12.15 9.43 0.40
CA GLY A 44 -12.39 10.79 0.90
C GLY A 44 -11.51 11.17 2.10
N ALA A 45 -10.56 10.32 2.49
CA ALA A 45 -9.53 10.58 3.49
C ALA A 45 -8.13 10.33 2.88
N ALA A 46 -7.07 10.82 3.53
CA ALA A 46 -5.71 10.50 3.11
C ALA A 46 -5.43 9.03 3.41
N LEU A 47 -4.87 8.30 2.45
CA LEU A 47 -4.61 6.85 2.52
C LEU A 47 -3.11 6.59 2.61
N THR A 48 -2.69 5.74 3.53
CA THR A 48 -1.31 5.25 3.59
C THR A 48 -1.24 3.85 2.98
N VAL A 49 -0.46 3.72 1.90
CA VAL A 49 -0.15 2.43 1.27
C VAL A 49 1.26 2.03 1.67
N SER A 50 1.42 0.83 2.21
CA SER A 50 2.72 0.22 2.47
C SER A 50 2.90 -1.02 1.61
N LEU A 51 4.08 -1.13 0.98
CA LEU A 51 4.48 -2.34 0.29
C LEU A 51 5.49 -3.10 1.13
N ASN A 52 5.29 -4.41 1.22
CA ASN A 52 6.21 -5.33 1.88
C ASN A 52 6.74 -6.35 0.87
N TYR A 53 7.48 -5.88 -0.14
CA TYR A 53 8.21 -6.78 -1.05
C TYR A 53 9.66 -6.93 -0.62
N PRO A 54 10.27 -8.11 -0.83
CA PRO A 54 11.71 -8.31 -0.59
C PRO A 54 12.59 -7.33 -1.38
N GLU A 55 12.11 -6.93 -2.56
CA GLU A 55 12.85 -6.09 -3.52
C GLU A 55 12.47 -4.61 -3.39
N VAL A 56 11.27 -4.32 -2.88
CA VAL A 56 10.72 -2.96 -2.74
C VAL A 56 9.93 -2.85 -1.44
N SER A 57 10.45 -2.06 -0.51
CA SER A 57 9.75 -1.71 0.72
C SER A 57 9.58 -0.20 0.80
N GLY A 58 8.40 0.27 1.16
CA GLY A 58 8.14 1.70 1.28
C GLY A 58 6.75 2.00 1.78
N THR A 59 6.52 3.27 2.06
CA THR A 59 5.23 3.81 2.45
C THR A 59 4.94 5.05 1.62
N TRP A 60 3.74 5.09 1.05
CA TRP A 60 3.25 6.17 0.21
C TRP A 60 1.97 6.72 0.82
N ASN A 61 1.87 8.05 0.92
CA ASN A 61 0.67 8.72 1.38
C ASN A 61 -0.03 9.32 0.16
N TYR A 62 -1.33 9.04 0.04
CA TYR A 62 -2.18 9.52 -1.05
C TYR A 62 -3.25 10.42 -0.46
N GLU A 63 -3.25 11.69 -0.83
CA GLU A 63 -4.27 12.64 -0.38
C GLU A 63 -5.64 12.30 -1.00
N PRO A 64 -6.76 12.68 -0.36
CA PRO A 64 -8.06 12.56 -0.99
C PRO A 64 -8.10 13.41 -2.27
N ASP A 65 -8.76 12.88 -3.31
CA ASP A 65 -8.91 13.52 -4.63
C ASP A 65 -7.61 13.70 -5.43
N GLU A 66 -6.51 13.07 -5.03
CA GLU A 66 -5.30 13.03 -5.84
C GLU A 66 -5.56 12.30 -7.17
N THR A 67 -4.97 12.82 -8.26
CA THR A 67 -5.03 12.11 -9.55
C THR A 67 -4.32 10.77 -9.40
N PRO A 68 -4.89 9.64 -9.88
CA PRO A 68 -4.23 8.35 -9.77
C PRO A 68 -2.83 8.41 -10.39
N THR A 69 -1.82 8.16 -9.56
CA THR A 69 -0.42 8.18 -9.97
C THR A 69 0.14 6.76 -9.98
N VAL A 70 1.08 6.53 -10.90
CA VAL A 70 1.88 5.30 -10.86
C VAL A 70 2.79 5.38 -9.64
N LEU A 71 2.93 4.25 -8.94
CA LEU A 71 3.81 4.15 -7.80
C LEU A 71 5.26 4.38 -8.25
N ALA A 72 5.93 5.30 -7.57
CA ALA A 72 7.32 5.65 -7.85
C ALA A 72 8.12 5.77 -6.54
N ASP A 73 9.43 5.59 -6.64
CA ASP A 73 10.35 5.79 -5.52
C ASP A 73 10.65 7.28 -5.25
N GLU A 74 11.48 7.57 -4.25
CA GLU A 74 11.88 8.95 -3.91
C GLU A 74 12.61 9.69 -5.04
N ALA A 75 13.19 8.95 -6.00
CA ALA A 75 13.84 9.51 -7.19
C ALA A 75 12.85 9.71 -8.36
N ASN A 76 11.55 9.48 -8.15
CA ASN A 76 10.50 9.44 -9.17
C ASN A 76 10.70 8.36 -10.23
N ALA A 77 11.45 7.29 -9.91
CA ALA A 77 11.54 6.13 -10.78
C ALA A 77 10.33 5.22 -10.54
N VAL A 78 9.68 4.80 -11.62
CA VAL A 78 8.51 3.92 -11.56
C VAL A 78 8.90 2.56 -11.00
N ILE A 79 8.09 2.08 -10.06
CA ILE A 79 8.28 0.79 -9.42
C ILE A 79 7.51 -0.27 -10.21
N THR A 80 8.20 -1.35 -10.57
CA THR A 80 7.61 -2.52 -11.22
C THR A 80 7.68 -3.73 -10.30
N SER A 81 6.70 -4.63 -10.41
CA SER A 81 6.72 -5.92 -9.73
C SER A 81 7.34 -6.99 -10.64
N PRO A 82 8.48 -7.61 -10.28
CA PRO A 82 9.08 -8.67 -11.09
C PRO A 82 8.19 -9.91 -11.23
N SER A 83 7.43 -10.26 -10.19
CA SER A 83 6.45 -11.35 -10.24
C SER A 83 5.14 -10.95 -10.90
N GLY A 84 4.81 -9.65 -10.90
CA GLY A 84 3.51 -9.15 -11.31
C GLY A 84 2.43 -9.24 -10.25
N VAL A 85 2.82 -9.65 -9.05
CA VAL A 85 2.01 -9.68 -7.85
C VAL A 85 2.33 -8.45 -7.02
N TRP A 86 1.28 -7.83 -6.48
CA TRP A 86 1.27 -6.67 -5.60
C TRP A 86 0.53 -7.03 -4.32
N ASP A 87 1.22 -6.78 -3.22
CA ASP A 87 0.81 -7.02 -1.83
C ASP A 87 0.91 -5.65 -1.15
N ALA A 88 -0.20 -4.93 -1.22
CA ALA A 88 -0.34 -3.58 -0.72
C ALA A 88 -1.13 -3.61 0.59
N HIS A 89 -0.48 -3.15 1.65
CA HIS A 89 -1.08 -2.98 2.94
C HIS A 89 -1.61 -1.56 3.07
N LEU A 90 -2.85 -1.42 3.52
CA LEU A 90 -3.51 -0.15 3.70
C LEU A 90 -3.65 0.13 5.20
N ASP A 91 -3.44 1.37 5.63
CA ASP A 91 -3.66 1.77 7.02
C ASP A 91 -5.15 1.83 7.40
N HIS A 92 -6.02 2.09 6.43
CA HIS A 92 -7.47 1.97 6.53
C HIS A 92 -8.09 1.78 5.14
N GLY A 93 -9.31 1.24 5.12
CA GLY A 93 -10.07 0.95 3.90
C GLY A 93 -10.91 -0.30 4.12
N VAL A 94 -12.21 -0.23 3.79
CA VAL A 94 -13.14 -1.35 3.98
C VAL A 94 -13.41 -2.11 2.68
N GLY A 95 -13.02 -1.55 1.52
CA GLY A 95 -13.12 -2.21 0.22
C GLY A 95 -12.00 -1.80 -0.73
N THR A 96 -11.43 -2.79 -1.41
CA THR A 96 -10.43 -2.60 -2.47
C THR A 96 -10.85 -3.34 -3.72
N ASP A 97 -10.77 -2.68 -4.87
CA ASP A 97 -10.95 -3.28 -6.18
C ASP A 97 -9.62 -3.28 -6.93
N TRP A 98 -9.30 -4.40 -7.56
CA TRP A 98 -8.12 -4.55 -8.40
C TRP A 98 -8.54 -4.80 -9.83
N VAL A 99 -7.97 -4.03 -10.76
CA VAL A 99 -8.18 -4.19 -12.20
C VAL A 99 -6.83 -4.09 -12.89
N TYR A 100 -6.52 -5.06 -13.75
CA TYR A 100 -5.34 -4.98 -14.61
C TYR A 100 -5.69 -4.30 -15.94
N ASP A 101 -4.84 -3.35 -16.35
CA ASP A 101 -4.87 -2.72 -17.68
C ASP A 101 -3.52 -2.97 -18.38
N GLY A 102 -3.54 -3.77 -19.44
CA GLY A 102 -2.35 -4.17 -20.18
C GLY A 102 -1.70 -3.05 -21.01
N GLU A 103 -2.41 -1.96 -21.29
CA GLU A 103 -1.88 -0.83 -22.08
C GLU A 103 -1.39 0.32 -21.17
N GLN A 104 -1.91 0.39 -19.95
CA GLN A 104 -1.62 1.46 -19.01
C GLN A 104 -0.14 1.50 -18.59
N ASN A 105 0.46 2.70 -18.70
CA ASN A 105 1.84 3.02 -18.34
C ASN A 105 2.94 2.24 -19.09
N THR A 106 2.61 1.58 -20.21
CA THR A 106 3.60 0.90 -21.06
C THR A 106 4.70 1.83 -21.59
N SER A 107 4.37 3.10 -21.85
CA SER A 107 5.33 4.14 -22.22
C SER A 107 6.31 4.52 -21.10
N GLN A 108 6.01 4.15 -19.85
CA GLN A 108 6.85 4.39 -18.67
C GLN A 108 7.73 3.16 -18.32
N GLY A 109 7.70 2.11 -19.14
CA GLY A 109 8.47 0.88 -18.94
C GLY A 109 7.71 -0.24 -18.24
N CYS A 110 6.41 -0.06 -17.98
CA CYS A 110 5.55 -1.07 -17.37
C CYS A 110 5.07 -2.12 -18.39
N ASN A 111 4.90 -3.36 -17.98
CA ASN A 111 4.18 -4.38 -18.74
C ASN A 111 2.70 -4.39 -18.32
N GLY A 112 2.01 -3.27 -18.59
CA GLY A 112 0.69 -2.97 -18.05
C GLY A 112 0.72 -2.49 -16.60
N SER A 113 -0.45 -2.19 -16.05
CA SER A 113 -0.59 -1.69 -14.67
C SER A 113 -1.73 -2.38 -13.94
N TRP A 114 -1.51 -2.69 -12.67
CA TRP A 114 -2.58 -2.97 -11.73
C TRP A 114 -3.10 -1.65 -11.15
N VAL A 115 -4.41 -1.45 -11.23
CA VAL A 115 -5.11 -0.33 -10.62
C VAL A 115 -5.75 -0.82 -9.32
N LEU A 116 -5.20 -0.37 -8.20
CA LEU A 116 -5.77 -0.54 -6.87
C LEU A 116 -6.70 0.63 -6.59
N THR A 117 -8.00 0.38 -6.58
CA THR A 117 -9.02 1.35 -6.16
C THR A 117 -9.41 1.10 -4.71
N VAL A 118 -9.25 2.09 -3.85
CA VAL A 118 -9.63 2.01 -2.43
C VAL A 118 -10.90 2.81 -2.21
N ASN A 119 -11.93 2.15 -1.69
CA ASN A 119 -13.27 2.70 -1.51
C ASN A 119 -13.59 2.87 -0.01
N PRO A 120 -14.51 3.81 0.33
CA PRO A 120 -14.93 4.08 1.70
C PRO A 120 -15.80 2.97 2.31
#